data_AF-A0A811V070-F1
#
_entry.id   AF-A0A811V070-F1
#
_cell.length_a   1.000
_cell.length_b   1.000
_cell.length_c   1.000
_cell.angle_alpha   90.00
_cell.angle_beta   90.00
_cell.angle_gamma   90.00
#
_symmetry.space_group_name_H-M   'P 1'
#
loop_
_entity.id
_entity.type
_entity.pdbx_description
1 polymer ?
#
loop_
_entity_poly.entity_id
_entity_poly.type
_entity_poly.pdbx_seq_one_letter_code
_entity_poly.pdbx_strand_id
1 'polypeptide(L)'
;MFVTSDTQKKSFLEHTKAAREERAYEKRREEAAVRIQAQWKGYIARKQYRNRIITDFDNLITNDKSEKDFELLLANTVYPVVRRFLTYFQCKKEALDTLSSREKFESLCRYLNKSMESDSPKLSYAALCLHKDRENHADSISLALYLHTLVVFTSPKSWGILRNKQFEKMQPALQKYAAIFREN
;
A
#
# COMPACT_ATOMS: atom_id res chain seq x y z
N MET A 1 75.81 21.09 -15.17
CA MET A 1 75.11 21.35 -13.88
C MET A 1 73.60 21.56 -14.14
N PHE A 2 72.87 20.57 -14.69
CA PHE A 2 71.46 20.72 -15.13
C PHE A 2 70.48 19.63 -14.62
N VAL A 3 70.97 18.65 -13.86
CA VAL A 3 70.21 17.44 -13.47
C VAL A 3 69.10 17.72 -12.44
N THR A 4 69.17 18.83 -11.71
CA THR A 4 68.20 19.19 -10.66
C THR A 4 66.83 19.63 -11.21
N SER A 5 66.79 20.20 -12.42
CA SER A 5 65.56 20.75 -13.01
C SER A 5 64.57 19.68 -13.48
N ASP A 6 65.07 18.56 -14.03
CA ASP A 6 64.24 17.44 -14.46
C ASP A 6 63.68 16.65 -13.28
N THR A 7 64.45 16.50 -12.20
CA THR A 7 63.99 15.86 -10.96
C THR A 7 62.88 16.69 -10.29
N GLN A 8 63.01 18.02 -10.25
CA GLN A 8 61.95 18.90 -9.74
C GLN A 8 60.67 18.85 -10.60
N LYS A 9 60.79 18.84 -11.93
CA LYS A 9 59.63 18.69 -12.82
C LYS A 9 58.92 17.35 -12.64
N LYS A 10 59.68 16.25 -12.54
CA LYS A 10 59.11 14.91 -12.28
C LYS A 10 58.39 14.87 -10.93
N SER A 11 59.01 15.38 -9.88
CA SER A 11 58.40 15.47 -8.55
C SER A 11 57.11 16.31 -8.56
N PHE A 12 57.10 17.45 -9.25
CA PHE A 12 55.89 18.27 -9.41
C PHE A 12 54.77 17.55 -10.17
N LEU A 13 55.10 16.85 -11.25
CA LEU A 13 54.15 16.06 -12.03
C LEU A 13 53.57 14.90 -11.20
N GLU A 14 54.41 14.21 -10.42
CA GLU A 14 53.98 13.15 -9.51
C GLU A 14 53.07 13.69 -8.41
N HIS A 15 53.41 14.81 -7.76
CA HIS A 15 52.54 15.47 -6.79
C HIS A 15 51.20 15.88 -7.40
N THR A 16 51.22 16.44 -8.61
CA THR A 16 50.00 16.85 -9.31
C THR A 16 49.13 15.64 -9.67
N LYS A 17 49.75 14.52 -10.09
CA LYS A 17 49.07 13.26 -10.39
C LYS A 17 48.47 12.63 -9.13
N ALA A 18 49.26 12.51 -8.07
CA ALA A 18 48.83 11.97 -6.78
C ALA A 18 47.65 12.78 -6.22
N ALA A 19 47.73 14.12 -6.23
CA ALA A 19 46.63 14.96 -5.76
C ALA A 19 45.35 14.81 -6.61
N ARG A 20 45.45 14.47 -7.90
CA ARG A 20 44.26 14.19 -8.74
C ARG A 20 43.67 12.82 -8.40
N GLU A 21 44.52 11.82 -8.23
CA GLU A 21 44.11 10.47 -7.85
C GLU A 21 43.45 10.45 -6.47
N GLU A 22 43.99 11.19 -5.50
CA GLU A 22 43.42 11.35 -4.17
C GLU A 22 42.02 11.98 -4.22
N ARG A 23 41.86 13.11 -4.94
CA ARG A 23 40.53 13.73 -5.13
C ARG A 23 39.54 12.79 -5.82
N ALA A 24 40.00 12.02 -6.80
CA ALA A 24 39.14 11.04 -7.50
C ALA A 24 38.73 9.89 -6.56
N TYR A 25 39.65 9.43 -5.71
CA TYR A 25 39.38 8.39 -4.71
C TYR A 25 38.39 8.87 -3.65
N GLU A 26 38.59 10.08 -3.10
CA GLU A 26 37.68 10.69 -2.14
C GLU A 26 36.27 10.86 -2.71
N LYS A 27 36.17 11.35 -3.96
CA LYS A 27 34.88 11.47 -4.65
C LYS A 27 34.16 10.13 -4.79
N ARG A 28 34.87 9.06 -5.18
CA ARG A 28 34.27 7.71 -5.28
C ARG A 28 33.81 7.19 -3.91
N ARG A 29 34.58 7.46 -2.86
CA ARG A 29 34.23 7.07 -1.49
C ARG A 29 32.98 7.81 -1.01
N GLU A 30 32.88 9.10 -1.28
CA GLU A 30 31.72 9.91 -0.96
C GLU A 30 30.47 9.46 -1.73
N GLU A 31 30.59 9.23 -3.04
CA GLU A 31 29.49 8.70 -3.86
C GLU A 31 28.99 7.34 -3.36
N ALA A 32 29.90 6.45 -2.97
CA ALA A 32 29.53 5.16 -2.37
C ALA A 32 28.79 5.35 -1.03
N ALA A 33 29.29 6.24 -0.16
CA ALA A 33 28.64 6.56 1.12
C ALA A 33 27.23 7.13 0.91
N VAL A 34 27.06 8.07 -0.03
CA VAL A 34 25.76 8.66 -0.37
C VAL A 34 24.78 7.59 -0.86
N ARG A 35 25.24 6.66 -1.71
CA ARG A 35 24.39 5.56 -2.19
C ARG A 35 23.94 4.66 -1.04
N ILE A 36 24.85 4.26 -0.16
CA ILE A 36 24.53 3.43 1.02
C ILE A 36 23.53 4.14 1.91
N GLN A 37 23.77 5.42 2.23
CA GLN A 37 22.89 6.23 3.06
C GLN A 37 21.51 6.39 2.43
N ALA A 38 21.43 6.65 1.12
CA ALA A 38 20.16 6.78 0.41
C ALA A 38 19.35 5.47 0.44
N GLN A 39 20.01 4.33 0.22
CA GLN A 39 19.38 3.01 0.30
C GLN A 39 18.87 2.71 1.70
N TRP A 40 19.68 2.99 2.73
CA TRP A 40 19.31 2.81 4.12
C TRP A 40 18.12 3.70 4.53
N LYS A 41 18.18 5.00 4.21
CA LYS A 41 17.07 5.95 4.46
C LYS A 41 15.79 5.48 3.77
N GLY A 42 15.89 5.06 2.51
CA GLY A 42 14.76 4.50 1.76
C GLY A 42 14.20 3.23 2.40
N TYR A 43 15.07 2.32 2.84
CA TYR A 43 14.66 1.10 3.55
C TYR A 43 13.91 1.41 4.85
N ILE A 44 14.45 2.29 5.69
CA ILE A 44 13.80 2.74 6.94
C ILE A 44 12.46 3.37 6.63
N ALA A 45 12.39 4.32 5.69
CA ALA A 45 11.14 5.01 5.34
C ALA A 45 10.06 4.03 4.89
N ARG A 46 10.42 3.08 4.02
CA ARG A 46 9.50 2.00 3.59
C ARG A 46 9.08 1.11 4.76
N LYS A 47 9.99 0.78 5.69
CA LYS A 47 9.69 -0.03 6.88
C LYS A 47 8.72 0.71 7.82
N GLN A 48 8.97 1.98 8.10
CA GLN A 48 8.11 2.82 8.92
C GLN A 48 6.72 2.98 8.29
N TYR A 49 6.66 3.24 6.98
CA TYR A 49 5.40 3.34 6.26
C TYR A 49 4.58 2.05 6.32
N ARG A 50 5.21 0.89 6.15
CA ARG A 50 4.54 -0.42 6.33
C ARG A 50 3.98 -0.58 7.74
N ASN A 51 4.78 -0.29 8.76
CA ASN A 51 4.33 -0.40 10.14
C ASN A 51 3.14 0.52 10.41
N ARG A 52 3.19 1.76 9.89
CA ARG A 52 2.08 2.70 9.99
C ARG A 52 0.80 2.18 9.32
N ILE A 53 0.90 1.56 8.15
CA ILE A 53 -0.28 0.95 7.49
C ILE A 53 -0.92 -0.11 8.39
N ILE A 54 -0.12 -0.99 8.99
CA ILE A 54 -0.60 -2.06 9.87
C ILE A 54 -1.22 -1.47 11.14
N THR A 55 -0.53 -0.53 11.79
CA THR A 55 -1.03 0.13 13.00
C THR A 55 -2.31 0.94 12.75
N ASP A 56 -2.37 1.70 11.65
CA ASP A 56 -3.58 2.46 11.27
C ASP A 56 -4.76 1.49 11.04
N PHE A 57 -4.52 0.33 10.42
CA PHE A 57 -5.53 -0.70 10.21
C PHE A 57 -5.98 -1.33 11.53
N ASP A 58 -5.04 -1.77 12.37
CA ASP A 58 -5.36 -2.43 13.64
C ASP A 58 -6.15 -1.50 14.57
N ASN A 59 -5.79 -0.22 14.59
CA ASN A 59 -6.50 0.78 15.38
C ASN A 59 -7.93 1.01 14.91
N LEU A 60 -8.22 0.78 13.63
CA LEU A 60 -9.49 1.10 12.99
C LEU A 60 -10.44 -0.11 12.89
N ILE A 61 -9.90 -1.29 12.58
CA ILE A 61 -10.66 -2.50 12.27
C ILE A 61 -10.48 -3.59 13.33
N THR A 62 -9.30 -3.70 13.94
CA THR A 62 -8.95 -4.82 14.85
C THR A 62 -9.13 -4.47 16.33
N ASN A 63 -9.32 -3.19 16.67
CA ASN A 63 -9.57 -2.71 18.03
C ASN A 63 -11.00 -3.01 18.52
N ASP A 64 -11.41 -4.27 18.52
CA ASP A 64 -12.30 -4.78 19.56
C ASP A 64 -12.31 -6.31 19.59
N LYS A 65 -11.98 -6.88 20.75
CA LYS A 65 -11.86 -8.34 20.95
C LYS A 65 -13.21 -9.01 21.25
N SER A 66 -14.33 -8.36 20.97
CA SER A 66 -15.64 -8.99 21.06
C SER A 66 -16.22 -9.17 19.65
N GLU A 67 -16.49 -10.41 19.27
CA GLU A 67 -17.02 -10.78 17.96
C GLU A 67 -18.37 -10.13 17.61
N LYS A 68 -18.98 -9.33 18.49
CA LYS A 68 -20.38 -8.95 18.39
C LYS A 68 -20.68 -7.47 18.18
N ASP A 69 -19.84 -6.51 18.55
CA ASP A 69 -20.17 -5.10 18.26
C ASP A 69 -18.96 -4.17 18.14
N PHE A 70 -18.34 -4.13 16.96
CA PHE A 70 -17.57 -2.96 16.55
C PHE A 70 -18.51 -1.90 15.94
N GLU A 71 -18.30 -0.63 16.29
CA GLU A 71 -19.07 0.48 15.73
C GLU A 71 -18.58 0.81 14.31
N LEU A 72 -19.52 1.06 13.40
CA LEU A 72 -19.17 1.50 12.04
C LEU A 72 -18.71 2.95 12.07
N LEU A 73 -17.56 3.19 11.45
CA LEU A 73 -17.03 4.53 11.25
C LEU A 73 -17.50 5.06 9.90
N LEU A 74 -17.40 6.38 9.72
CA LEU A 74 -17.69 7.01 8.44
C LEU A 74 -16.81 6.42 7.35
N ALA A 75 -17.42 6.03 6.23
CA ALA A 75 -16.74 5.35 5.13
C ALA A 75 -15.56 6.17 4.56
N ASN A 76 -15.62 7.50 4.61
CA ASN A 76 -14.54 8.39 4.18
C ASN A 76 -13.29 8.32 5.08
N THR A 77 -13.46 7.97 6.36
CA THR A 77 -12.37 7.76 7.32
C THR A 77 -11.76 6.37 7.15
N VAL A 78 -12.59 5.37 6.88
CA VAL A 78 -12.20 3.96 6.71
C VAL A 78 -11.44 3.74 5.40
N TYR A 79 -11.94 4.31 4.31
CA TYR A 79 -11.44 4.15 2.95
C TYR A 79 -9.92 4.33 2.79
N PRO A 80 -9.30 5.47 3.23
CA PRO A 80 -7.87 5.67 3.03
C PRO A 80 -7.00 4.68 3.80
N VAL A 81 -7.50 4.10 4.90
CA VAL A 81 -6.80 3.07 5.68
C VAL A 81 -6.89 1.73 4.97
N VAL A 82 -8.10 1.30 4.61
CA VAL A 82 -8.35 0.03 3.91
C VAL A 82 -7.64 0.01 2.55
N ARG A 83 -7.67 1.11 1.79
CA ARG A 83 -6.96 1.22 0.50
C ARG A 83 -5.45 1.01 0.65
N ARG A 84 -4.82 1.65 1.65
CA ARG A 84 -3.38 1.50 1.92
C ARG A 84 -3.05 0.06 2.35
N PHE A 85 -3.90 -0.53 3.18
CA PHE A 85 -3.79 -1.92 3.61
C PHE A 85 -3.86 -2.90 2.43
N LEU A 86 -4.91 -2.81 1.60
CA LEU A 86 -5.07 -3.69 0.42
C LEU A 86 -3.94 -3.52 -0.59
N THR A 87 -3.48 -2.29 -0.83
CA THR A 87 -2.32 -2.05 -1.73
C THR A 87 -1.05 -2.72 -1.18
N TYR A 88 -0.81 -2.61 0.12
CA TYR A 88 0.32 -3.27 0.78
C TYR A 88 0.24 -4.80 0.66
N PHE A 89 -0.95 -5.37 0.84
CA PHE A 89 -1.19 -6.82 0.73
C PHE A 89 -1.03 -7.32 -0.70
N GLN A 90 -1.52 -6.60 -1.71
CA GLN A 90 -1.38 -7.00 -3.12
C GLN A 90 0.06 -6.98 -3.61
N CYS A 91 0.87 -6.01 -3.16
CA CYS A 91 2.29 -5.95 -3.52
C CYS A 91 3.13 -7.07 -2.88
N LYS A 92 2.59 -7.84 -1.92
CA LYS A 92 3.29 -8.93 -1.25
C LYS A 92 2.41 -10.18 -1.21
N LYS A 93 2.45 -10.97 -2.29
CA LYS A 93 1.79 -12.29 -2.35
C LYS A 93 2.17 -13.20 -1.17
N GLU A 94 3.42 -13.12 -0.71
CA GLU A 94 3.97 -13.82 0.47
C GLU A 94 3.40 -13.33 1.83
N ALA A 95 2.84 -12.11 1.90
CA ALA A 95 2.29 -11.59 3.15
C ALA A 95 1.00 -12.30 3.57
N LEU A 96 0.35 -13.04 2.66
CA LEU A 96 -0.89 -13.80 2.92
C LEU A 96 -0.63 -15.11 3.68
N ASP A 97 0.62 -15.57 3.75
CA ASP A 97 0.96 -16.86 4.39
C ASP A 97 1.15 -16.76 5.91
N THR A 98 1.20 -15.54 6.46
CA THR A 98 1.26 -15.36 7.92
C THR A 98 -0.15 -15.40 8.51
N LEU A 99 -0.36 -16.22 9.56
CA LEU A 99 -1.63 -16.34 10.29
C LEU A 99 -2.23 -14.96 10.66
N SER A 100 -1.39 -14.04 11.16
CA SER A 100 -1.78 -12.69 11.55
C SER A 100 -2.30 -11.80 10.40
N SER A 101 -1.88 -12.07 9.16
CA SER A 101 -2.36 -11.37 7.97
C SER A 101 -3.75 -11.86 7.56
N ARG A 102 -4.00 -13.17 7.72
CA ARG A 102 -5.31 -13.79 7.44
C ARG A 102 -6.37 -13.30 8.42
N GLU A 103 -6.05 -13.23 9.71
CA GLU A 103 -6.95 -12.71 10.76
C GLU A 103 -7.36 -11.25 10.49
N LYS A 104 -6.40 -10.39 10.13
CA LYS A 104 -6.68 -8.99 9.77
C LYS A 104 -7.59 -8.89 8.55
N PHE A 105 -7.34 -9.71 7.55
CA PHE A 105 -8.16 -9.76 6.35
C PHE A 105 -9.58 -10.24 6.64
N GLU A 106 -9.74 -11.25 7.49
CA GLU A 106 -11.04 -11.73 7.93
C GLU A 106 -11.82 -10.65 8.71
N SER A 107 -11.14 -9.92 9.59
CA SER A 107 -11.75 -8.79 10.30
C SER A 107 -12.17 -7.67 9.34
N LEU A 108 -11.40 -7.40 8.27
CA LEU A 108 -11.84 -6.50 7.21
C LEU A 108 -13.10 -7.00 6.52
N CYS A 109 -13.18 -8.28 6.15
CA CYS A 109 -14.37 -8.87 5.53
C CYS A 109 -15.60 -8.75 6.44
N ARG A 110 -15.47 -9.05 7.74
CA ARG A 110 -16.55 -8.84 8.72
C ARG A 110 -16.97 -7.38 8.78
N TYR A 111 -16.02 -6.45 8.83
CA TYR A 111 -16.29 -5.02 8.86
C TYR A 111 -17.06 -4.54 7.63
N LEU A 112 -16.59 -4.94 6.44
CA LEU A 112 -17.22 -4.57 5.18
C LEU A 112 -18.65 -5.14 5.10
N ASN A 113 -18.87 -6.39 5.54
CA ASN A 113 -20.21 -6.96 5.57
C ASN A 113 -21.15 -6.19 6.52
N LYS A 114 -20.71 -5.85 7.75
CA LYS A 114 -21.52 -5.04 8.68
C LYS A 114 -21.82 -3.64 8.09
N SER A 115 -20.82 -3.03 7.45
CA SER A 115 -20.99 -1.73 6.76
C SER A 115 -22.05 -1.78 5.66
N MET A 116 -22.20 -2.93 4.99
CA MET A 116 -23.17 -3.14 3.92
C MET A 116 -24.61 -3.31 4.39
N GLU A 117 -24.78 -3.71 5.65
CA GLU A 117 -26.09 -3.82 6.29
C GLU A 117 -26.53 -2.48 6.91
N SER A 118 -25.68 -1.44 6.87
CA SER A 118 -26.04 -0.12 7.34
C SER A 118 -26.95 0.61 6.36
N ASP A 119 -28.09 1.08 6.87
CA ASP A 119 -29.03 1.93 6.14
C ASP A 119 -28.48 3.35 5.88
N SER A 120 -27.39 3.74 6.55
CA SER A 120 -26.75 5.05 6.40
C SER A 120 -25.76 5.07 5.23
N PRO A 121 -25.97 5.89 4.19
CA PRO A 121 -25.02 6.01 3.08
C PRO A 121 -23.63 6.49 3.50
N LYS A 122 -23.53 7.18 4.65
CA LYS A 122 -22.25 7.67 5.20
C LYS A 122 -21.42 6.55 5.86
N LEU A 123 -22.09 5.49 6.32
CA LEU A 123 -21.47 4.33 6.96
C LEU A 123 -21.30 3.17 5.97
N SER A 124 -22.10 3.13 4.91
CA SER A 124 -21.98 2.16 3.83
C SER A 124 -20.76 2.44 2.97
N TYR A 125 -19.77 1.55 3.06
CA TYR A 125 -18.54 1.62 2.29
C TYR A 125 -18.82 1.52 0.79
N ALA A 126 -19.81 0.71 0.39
CA ALA A 126 -20.23 0.62 -1.00
C ALA A 126 -20.92 1.89 -1.50
N ALA A 127 -21.76 2.54 -0.68
CA ALA A 127 -22.37 3.81 -1.08
C ALA A 127 -21.29 4.84 -1.41
N LEU A 128 -20.24 4.95 -0.58
CA LEU A 128 -19.09 5.81 -0.85
C LEU A 128 -18.38 5.49 -2.19
N CYS A 129 -18.23 4.22 -2.53
CA CYS A 129 -17.60 3.82 -3.80
C CYS A 129 -18.52 4.05 -5.02
N LEU A 130 -19.85 4.06 -4.81
CA LEU A 130 -20.86 4.20 -5.86
C LEU A 130 -21.35 5.65 -6.05
N HIS A 131 -21.02 6.57 -5.14
CA HIS A 131 -21.37 7.98 -5.28
C HIS A 131 -20.64 8.60 -6.48
N LYS A 132 -21.44 9.02 -7.46
CA LYS A 132 -21.08 9.50 -8.81
C LYS A 132 -20.20 10.75 -8.86
N ASP A 133 -20.05 11.47 -7.75
CA ASP A 133 -19.42 12.81 -7.72
C ASP A 133 -17.91 12.81 -7.43
N ARG A 134 -17.23 11.67 -7.55
CA ARG A 134 -15.75 11.61 -7.42
C ARG A 134 -15.10 11.06 -8.68
N GLU A 135 -14.87 11.96 -9.64
CA GLU A 135 -14.24 11.69 -10.94
C GLU A 135 -12.72 11.39 -10.86
N ASN A 136 -12.24 10.72 -9.80
CA ASN A 136 -10.82 10.39 -9.66
C ASN A 136 -10.56 8.94 -10.07
N HIS A 137 -9.58 8.72 -10.96
CA HIS A 137 -9.12 7.38 -11.40
C HIS A 137 -8.65 6.48 -10.24
N ALA A 138 -8.32 7.08 -9.08
CA ALA A 138 -8.01 6.36 -7.85
C ALA A 138 -9.24 5.67 -7.23
N ASP A 139 -10.45 6.20 -7.46
CA ASP A 139 -11.71 5.70 -6.89
C ASP A 139 -12.28 4.54 -7.71
N SER A 140 -12.06 4.51 -9.03
CA SER A 140 -12.36 3.33 -9.87
C SER A 140 -11.46 2.13 -9.52
N ILE A 141 -10.20 2.37 -9.18
CA ILE A 141 -9.29 1.34 -8.68
C ILE A 141 -9.78 0.85 -7.31
N SER A 142 -10.19 1.74 -6.42
CA SER A 142 -10.67 1.32 -5.10
C SER A 142 -12.03 0.63 -5.12
N LEU A 143 -12.94 1.03 -6.04
CA LEU A 143 -14.15 0.29 -6.35
C LEU A 143 -13.80 -1.10 -6.88
N ALA A 144 -12.83 -1.21 -7.79
CA ALA A 144 -12.37 -2.50 -8.31
C ALA A 144 -11.71 -3.37 -7.22
N LEU A 145 -10.94 -2.79 -6.30
CA LEU A 145 -10.34 -3.49 -5.15
C LEU A 145 -11.38 -3.93 -4.12
N TYR A 146 -12.38 -3.08 -3.88
CA TYR A 146 -13.52 -3.38 -3.02
C TYR A 146 -14.37 -4.52 -3.61
N LEU A 147 -14.70 -4.40 -4.89
CA LEU A 147 -15.38 -5.44 -5.66
C LEU A 147 -14.57 -6.72 -5.71
N HIS A 148 -13.26 -6.66 -5.92
CA HIS A 148 -12.35 -7.81 -5.92
C HIS A 148 -12.32 -8.49 -4.55
N THR A 149 -12.23 -7.72 -3.46
CA THR A 149 -12.26 -8.27 -2.08
C THR A 149 -13.59 -8.97 -1.79
N LEU A 150 -14.71 -8.38 -2.21
CA LEU A 150 -16.05 -8.97 -2.06
C LEU A 150 -16.24 -10.22 -2.95
N VAL A 151 -15.83 -10.14 -4.22
CA VAL A 151 -15.97 -11.21 -5.22
C VAL A 151 -15.13 -12.43 -4.90
N VAL A 152 -13.88 -12.23 -4.48
CA VAL A 152 -12.94 -13.32 -4.25
C VAL A 152 -13.24 -14.06 -2.94
N PHE A 153 -13.80 -13.38 -1.93
CA PHE A 153 -13.87 -13.93 -0.57
C PHE A 153 -15.27 -13.97 0.06
N THR A 154 -16.31 -13.46 -0.61
CA THR A 154 -17.70 -13.55 -0.11
C THR A 154 -18.66 -14.00 -1.22
N SER A 155 -19.68 -14.78 -0.85
CA SER A 155 -20.69 -15.23 -1.80
C SER A 155 -21.58 -14.05 -2.20
N PRO A 156 -21.92 -13.84 -3.49
CA PRO A 156 -22.86 -12.80 -3.91
C PRO A 156 -24.22 -12.83 -3.18
N LYS A 157 -24.59 -13.99 -2.62
CA LYS A 157 -25.82 -14.17 -1.83
C LYS A 157 -25.77 -13.50 -0.45
N SER A 158 -24.59 -13.17 0.08
CA SER A 158 -24.42 -12.56 1.41
C SER A 158 -24.35 -11.03 1.38
N TRP A 159 -24.52 -10.39 0.21
CA TRP A 159 -24.33 -8.95 0.07
C TRP A 159 -25.61 -8.18 0.43
N GLY A 160 -25.63 -7.57 1.62
CA GLY A 160 -26.74 -6.75 2.11
C GLY A 160 -27.18 -5.64 1.15
N ILE A 161 -26.25 -5.03 0.41
CA ILE A 161 -26.55 -3.94 -0.54
C ILE A 161 -27.49 -4.36 -1.67
N LEU A 162 -27.46 -5.63 -2.10
CA LEU A 162 -28.31 -6.13 -3.17
C LEU A 162 -29.77 -6.29 -2.72
N ARG A 163 -30.03 -6.21 -1.41
CA ARG A 163 -31.38 -6.15 -0.85
C ARG A 163 -31.99 -4.76 -0.97
N ASN A 164 -31.20 -3.73 -1.26
CA ASN A 164 -31.69 -2.38 -1.53
C ASN A 164 -32.09 -2.24 -3.01
N LYS A 165 -33.37 -1.90 -3.25
CA LYS A 165 -33.96 -1.74 -4.60
C LYS A 165 -33.19 -0.78 -5.52
N GLN A 166 -32.46 0.18 -4.96
CA GLN A 166 -31.64 1.11 -5.75
C GLN A 166 -30.44 0.42 -6.41
N PHE A 167 -29.90 -0.63 -5.79
CA PHE A 167 -28.68 -1.31 -6.20
C PHE A 167 -28.93 -2.73 -6.75
N GLU A 168 -30.17 -3.22 -6.71
CA GLU A 168 -30.63 -4.50 -7.28
C GLU A 168 -30.26 -4.63 -8.78
N LYS A 169 -30.35 -3.53 -9.54
CA LYS A 169 -29.99 -3.49 -10.97
C LYS A 169 -28.50 -3.76 -11.24
N MET A 170 -27.64 -3.61 -10.23
CA MET A 170 -26.20 -3.89 -10.36
C MET A 170 -25.86 -5.37 -10.14
N GLN A 171 -26.79 -6.16 -9.62
CA GLN A 171 -26.59 -7.59 -9.32
C GLN A 171 -26.04 -8.41 -10.49
N PRO A 172 -26.54 -8.28 -11.74
CA PRO A 172 -26.02 -9.07 -12.86
C PRO A 172 -24.56 -8.71 -13.22
N ALA A 173 -24.21 -7.42 -13.16
CA ALA A 173 -22.85 -6.96 -13.41
C ALA A 173 -21.89 -7.51 -12.35
N LEU A 174 -22.30 -7.41 -11.09
CA LEU A 174 -21.58 -7.93 -9.93
C LEU A 174 -21.38 -9.45 -9.97
N GLN A 175 -22.40 -10.21 -10.38
CA GLN A 175 -22.29 -11.67 -10.58
C GLN A 175 -21.36 -12.04 -11.73
N LYS A 176 -21.37 -11.25 -12.83
CA LYS A 176 -20.47 -11.44 -13.96
C LYS A 176 -19.01 -11.23 -13.55
N TYR A 177 -18.71 -10.18 -12.79
CA TYR A 177 -17.38 -9.99 -12.19
C TYR A 177 -17.04 -11.16 -11.24
N ALA A 178 -18.00 -11.64 -10.44
CA ALA A 178 -17.79 -12.77 -9.54
C ALA A 178 -17.44 -14.10 -10.21
N ALA A 179 -17.93 -14.31 -11.43
CA ALA A 179 -17.63 -15.49 -12.24
C ALA A 179 -16.24 -15.42 -12.90
N ILE A 180 -15.90 -14.27 -13.50
CA ILE A 180 -14.62 -14.05 -14.21
C ILE A 180 -13.39 -14.29 -13.31
N PHE A 181 -13.49 -13.97 -12.02
CA PHE A 181 -12.40 -14.14 -11.06
C PHE A 181 -12.37 -15.51 -10.37
N ARG A 182 -13.39 -16.35 -10.54
CA ARG A 182 -13.42 -17.71 -9.97
C ARG A 182 -12.76 -18.75 -10.87
N GLU A 183 -12.51 -18.38 -12.13
CA GLU A 183 -11.91 -19.23 -13.17
C GLU A 183 -10.40 -18.97 -13.37
N ASN A 184 -9.80 -18.02 -12.63
CA ASN A 184 -8.36 -17.73 -12.60
C ASN A 184 -7.77 -17.99 -11.21
#